data_AF-A0A9D9EZN5-F1
#
_entry.id   AF-A0A9D9EZN5-F1
#
_cell.length_a   1.000
_cell.length_b   1.000
_cell.length_c   1.000
_cell.angle_alpha   90.00
_cell.angle_beta   90.00
_cell.angle_gamma   90.00
#
_symmetry.space_group_name_H-M   'P 1'
#
loop_
_entity.id
_entity.type
_entity.pdbx_description
1 polymer ?
#
loop_
_entity_poly.entity_id
_entity_poly.type
_entity_poly.pdbx_seq_one_letter_code
_entity_poly.pdbx_strand_id
1 'polypeptide(L)'
;MADKKTDIVNNPAAPEVYADRVASVSVRGALARISFASERSGGDPKAPEAVVSGHVAMPIRGFLQLYAQMQSVVNQMEESGMLKTAAPAPKTAAAPKKKAAAKKKTASSKSKK
;
A
#
# COMPACT_ATOMS: atom_id res chain seq x y z
N MET A 1 1.94 25.65 24.87
CA MET A 1 0.53 25.72 24.43
C MET A 1 -0.01 24.30 24.55
N ALA A 2 -0.89 24.04 25.50
CA ALA A 2 -1.47 22.70 25.66
C ALA A 2 -2.39 22.41 24.48
N ASP A 3 -2.08 21.37 23.70
CA ASP A 3 -2.99 20.82 22.70
C ASP A 3 -4.27 20.38 23.41
N LYS A 4 -5.32 21.20 23.31
CA LYS A 4 -6.66 20.79 23.74
C LYS A 4 -7.02 19.55 22.92
N LYS A 5 -7.13 18.39 23.59
CA LYS A 5 -7.68 17.19 22.98
C LYS A 5 -9.07 17.53 22.46
N THR A 6 -9.23 17.50 21.14
CA THR A 6 -10.55 17.63 20.52
C THR A 6 -11.35 16.39 20.88
N ASP A 7 -12.45 16.56 21.61
CA ASP A 7 -13.36 15.46 21.89
C ASP A 7 -14.07 15.04 20.59
N ILE A 8 -13.97 13.75 20.27
CA ILE A 8 -14.64 13.16 19.11
C ILE A 8 -16.10 12.94 19.49
N VAL A 9 -17.00 13.73 18.93
CA VAL A 9 -18.45 13.53 19.09
C VAL A 9 -18.89 12.42 18.14
N ASN A 10 -19.30 11.28 18.69
CA ASN A 10 -19.85 10.19 17.90
C ASN A 10 -21.26 10.56 17.42
N ASN A 11 -21.45 10.69 16.10
CA ASN A 11 -22.75 10.93 15.49
C ASN A 11 -23.30 9.59 14.96
N PRO A 12 -24.28 8.96 15.63
CA PRO A 12 -24.83 7.67 15.20
C PRO A 12 -25.65 7.76 13.92
N ALA A 13 -26.04 8.97 13.48
CA ALA A 13 -26.73 9.20 12.20
C ALA A 13 -25.76 9.51 11.05
N ALA A 14 -24.44 9.43 11.28
CA ALA A 14 -23.46 9.62 10.22
C ALA A 14 -23.62 8.52 9.15
N PRO A 15 -23.63 8.86 7.85
CA PRO A 15 -23.82 7.88 6.79
C PRO A 15 -22.63 6.92 6.74
N GLU A 16 -22.91 5.63 6.77
CA GLU A 16 -21.91 4.58 6.55
C GLU A 16 -21.70 4.34 5.05
N VAL A 17 -20.44 4.28 4.63
CA VAL A 17 -20.06 3.93 3.25
C VAL A 17 -19.64 2.47 3.25
N TYR A 18 -20.52 1.60 2.75
CA TYR A 18 -20.18 0.19 2.53
C TYR A 18 -19.41 0.03 1.21
N ALA A 19 -18.22 -0.55 1.30
CA ALA A 19 -17.37 -0.81 0.14
C ALA A 19 -16.52 -2.05 0.34
N ASP A 20 -16.22 -2.75 -0.75
CA ASP A 20 -15.42 -3.98 -0.71
C ASP A 20 -13.92 -3.68 -0.78
N ARG A 21 -13.54 -2.62 -1.51
CA ARG A 21 -12.14 -2.22 -1.66
C ARG A 21 -11.93 -0.73 -1.86
N VAL A 22 -10.70 -0.29 -1.62
CA VAL A 22 -10.23 1.04 -2.03
C VAL A 22 -9.90 0.99 -3.52
N ALA A 23 -10.57 1.83 -4.31
CA ALA A 23 -10.33 1.97 -5.74
C ALA A 23 -9.12 2.84 -6.05
N SER A 24 -8.95 3.95 -5.33
CA SER A 24 -7.80 4.85 -5.50
C SER A 24 -7.56 5.71 -4.27
N VAL A 25 -6.30 6.05 -4.03
CA VAL A 25 -5.88 7.07 -3.08
C VAL A 25 -5.07 8.11 -3.84
N SER A 26 -5.45 9.38 -3.71
CA SER A 26 -4.78 10.48 -4.40
C SER A 26 -4.63 11.67 -3.46
N VAL A 27 -3.57 12.45 -3.66
CA VAL A 27 -3.37 13.71 -2.95
C VAL A 27 -3.36 14.82 -3.98
N ARG A 28 -4.22 15.83 -3.80
CA ARG A 28 -4.31 17.00 -4.67
C ARG A 28 -4.27 18.26 -3.81
N GLY A 29 -3.17 19.01 -3.92
CA GLY A 29 -2.95 20.18 -3.08
C GLY A 29 -2.89 19.79 -1.60
N ALA A 30 -3.73 20.41 -0.77
CA ALA A 30 -3.79 20.17 0.67
C ALA A 30 -4.82 19.09 1.08
N LEU A 31 -5.42 18.38 0.13
CA LEU A 31 -6.45 17.37 0.37
C LEU A 31 -6.02 15.99 -0.14
N ALA A 32 -6.26 14.98 0.69
CA ALA A 32 -6.22 13.58 0.28
C ALA A 32 -7.63 13.12 -0.04
N ARG A 33 -7.79 12.39 -1.15
CA ARG A 33 -9.04 11.75 -1.57
C ARG A 33 -8.85 10.25 -1.68
N ILE A 34 -9.71 9.51 -0.99
CA ILE A 34 -9.82 8.06 -1.05
C ILE A 34 -11.13 7.74 -1.75
N SER A 35 -11.07 6.95 -2.82
CA SER A 35 -12.24 6.45 -3.53
C SER A 35 -12.42 4.99 -3.18
N PHE A 36 -13.64 4.62 -2.80
CA PHE A 36 -14.02 3.26 -2.49
C PHE A 36 -14.84 2.68 -3.63
N ALA A 37 -14.69 1.38 -3.87
CA ALA A 37 -15.49 0.65 -4.84
C ALA A 37 -16.09 -0.61 -4.20
N SER A 38 -17.31 -0.91 -4.63
CA SER A 38 -18.02 -2.14 -4.37
C SER A 38 -18.06 -2.97 -5.64
N GLU A 39 -17.98 -4.27 -5.47
CA GLU A 39 -18.17 -5.22 -6.54
C GLU A 39 -19.67 -5.45 -6.72
N ARG A 40 -20.15 -5.18 -7.93
CA ARG A 40 -21.51 -5.52 -8.32
C ARG A 40 -21.42 -6.67 -9.31
N SER A 41 -22.26 -7.68 -9.10
CA SER A 41 -22.50 -8.70 -10.12
C SER A 41 -23.06 -8.00 -11.34
N GLY A 42 -22.22 -7.83 -12.37
CA GLY A 42 -22.62 -7.31 -13.66
C GLY A 42 -23.36 -8.37 -14.47
N GLY A 43 -23.60 -8.09 -15.76
CA GLY A 43 -24.23 -9.04 -16.67
C GLY A 43 -23.40 -10.30 -16.95
N ASP A 44 -22.10 -10.29 -16.67
CA ASP A 44 -21.20 -11.45 -16.82
C ASP A 44 -20.74 -11.97 -15.45
N PRO A 45 -21.10 -13.21 -15.06
CA PRO A 45 -20.68 -13.84 -13.81
C PRO A 45 -19.16 -13.98 -13.64
N LYS A 46 -18.37 -13.89 -14.73
CA LYS A 46 -16.91 -14.01 -14.69
C LYS A 46 -16.17 -12.68 -14.57
N ALA A 47 -16.87 -11.55 -14.66
CA ALA A 47 -16.28 -10.22 -14.57
C ALA A 47 -17.17 -9.30 -13.72
N PRO A 48 -17.07 -9.36 -12.37
CA PRO A 48 -17.78 -8.42 -11.51
C PRO A 48 -17.32 -6.99 -11.81
N GLU A 49 -18.28 -6.08 -11.94
CA GLU A 49 -18.02 -4.67 -12.23
C GLU A 49 -17.73 -3.94 -10.92
N ALA A 50 -16.58 -3.27 -10.84
CA ALA A 50 -16.21 -2.46 -9.69
C ALA A 50 -16.84 -1.07 -9.82
N VAL A 51 -17.87 -0.79 -9.04
CA VAL A 51 -18.61 0.48 -9.03
C VAL A 51 -18.14 1.32 -7.85
N VAL A 52 -17.89 2.61 -8.07
CA VAL A 52 -17.46 3.52 -7.00
C VAL A 52 -18.61 3.76 -6.02
N SER A 53 -18.44 3.30 -4.79
CA SER A 53 -19.46 3.39 -3.71
C SER A 53 -19.41 4.73 -2.99
N GLY A 54 -18.26 5.39 -2.98
CA GLY A 54 -18.11 6.68 -2.32
C GLY A 54 -16.70 7.25 -2.37
N HIS A 55 -16.60 8.50 -1.94
CA HIS A 55 -15.34 9.20 -1.80
C HIS A 55 -15.24 9.82 -0.41
N VAL A 56 -14.08 9.66 0.21
CA VAL A 56 -13.70 10.40 1.41
C VAL A 56 -12.62 11.40 1.04
N ALA A 57 -12.87 12.67 1.32
CA ALA A 57 -11.90 13.74 1.14
C ALA A 57 -11.56 14.36 2.50
N MET A 58 -10.28 14.45 2.82
CA MET A 58 -9.82 15.00 4.11
C MET A 58 -8.52 15.79 3.97
N PRO A 59 -8.21 16.69 4.92
CA PRO A 59 -6.92 17.36 4.96
C PRO A 59 -5.76 16.38 5.11
N ILE A 60 -4.58 16.74 4.60
CA ILE A 60 -3.36 15.91 4.72
C ILE A 60 -3.08 15.49 6.17
N ARG A 61 -3.27 16.38 7.14
CA ARG A 61 -3.05 16.05 8.55
C ARG A 61 -3.96 14.91 9.04
N GLY A 62 -5.22 14.91 8.63
CA GLY A 62 -6.16 13.82 8.94
C GLY A 62 -5.77 12.53 8.23
N PHE A 63 -5.32 12.62 6.97
CA PHE A 63 -4.84 11.46 6.22
C PHE A 63 -3.62 10.79 6.86
N LEU A 64 -2.66 11.57 7.37
CA LEU A 64 -1.50 11.02 8.09
C LEU A 64 -1.90 10.31 9.38
N GLN A 65 -2.89 10.85 10.11
CA GLN A 65 -3.43 10.20 11.31
C GLN A 65 -4.12 8.88 10.95
N LEU A 66 -4.94 8.87 9.89
CA LEU A 66 -5.58 7.67 9.38
C LEU A 66 -4.55 6.61 8.98
N TYR A 67 -3.48 7.00 8.27
CA TYR A 67 -2.42 6.10 7.86
C TYR A 67 -1.69 5.46 9.05
N ALA A 68 -1.36 6.25 10.07
CA ALA A 68 -0.74 5.73 11.29
C ALA A 68 -1.65 4.72 12.02
N GLN A 69 -2.96 4.96 12.06
CA GLN A 69 -3.92 4.02 12.62
C GLN A 69 -3.99 2.72 11.81
N MET A 70 -4.02 2.82 10.48
CA MET A 70 -3.99 1.64 9.60
C MET A 70 -2.73 0.81 9.82
N GLN A 71 -1.56 1.45 9.94
CA GLN A 71 -0.30 0.75 10.27
C GLN A 71 -0.37 0.04 11.62
N SER A 72 -0.94 0.69 12.65
CA SER A 72 -1.10 0.06 13.96
C SER A 72 -1.95 -1.20 13.91
N VAL A 73 -3.03 -1.20 13.12
CA VAL A 73 -3.89 -2.37 12.95
C VAL A 73 -3.15 -3.48 12.22
N VAL A 74 -2.40 -3.14 11.15
CA VAL A 74 -1.57 -4.13 10.44
C VAL A 74 -0.54 -4.77 11.38
N ASN A 75 0.17 -3.97 12.18
CA ASN A 75 1.14 -4.49 13.13
C ASN A 75 0.48 -5.45 14.14
N GLN A 76 -0.71 -5.12 14.65
CA GLN A 76 -1.46 -6.02 15.54
C GLN A 76 -1.87 -7.34 14.85
N MET A 77 -2.21 -7.29 13.56
CA MET A 77 -2.53 -8.48 12.76
C MET A 77 -1.30 -9.32 12.45
N GLU A 78 -0.11 -8.72 12.34
CA GLU A 78 1.16 -9.43 12.22
C GLU A 78 1.54 -10.10 13.54
N GLU A 79 1.39 -9.38 14.67
CA GLU A 79 1.64 -9.91 16.02
C GLU A 79 0.71 -11.07 16.38
N SER A 80 -0.55 -11.03 15.94
CA SER A 80 -1.50 -12.13 16.10
C SER A 80 -1.26 -13.31 15.15
N GLY A 81 -0.31 -13.19 14.23
CA GLY A 81 0.03 -14.21 13.24
C GLY A 81 -1.00 -14.36 12.10
N MET A 82 -2.00 -13.49 12.01
CA MET A 82 -2.98 -13.48 10.90
C MET A 82 -2.36 -13.00 9.59
N LEU A 83 -1.33 -12.15 9.66
CA LEU A 83 -0.54 -11.71 8.51
C LEU A 83 0.90 -12.22 8.60
N LYS A 84 1.34 -12.94 7.56
CA LYS A 84 2.76 -13.24 7.37
C LYS A 84 3.37 -12.08 6.59
N THR A 85 4.08 -11.19 7.26
CA THR A 85 4.94 -10.21 6.59
C THR A 85 5.90 -10.99 5.69
N ALA A 86 5.89 -10.71 4.39
CA ALA A 86 7.02 -11.09 3.56
C ALA A 86 8.21 -10.30 4.12
N ALA A 87 9.08 -10.99 4.88
CA ALA A 87 10.26 -10.39 5.47
C ALA A 87 10.95 -9.51 4.43
N PRO A 88 11.33 -8.26 4.76
CA PRO A 88 12.06 -7.44 3.81
C PRO A 88 13.28 -8.24 3.39
N ALA A 89 13.38 -8.53 2.08
CA ALA A 89 14.51 -9.25 1.52
C ALA A 89 15.79 -8.61 2.08
N PRO A 90 16.71 -9.40 2.68
CA PRO A 90 17.90 -8.84 3.29
C PRO A 90 18.61 -8.00 2.23
N LYS A 91 18.79 -6.72 2.54
CA LYS A 91 19.60 -5.79 1.73
C LYS A 91 20.96 -6.46 1.55
N THR A 92 21.17 -7.08 0.39
CA THR A 92 22.49 -7.52 -0.02
C THR A 92 23.29 -6.24 -0.17
N ALA A 93 24.07 -5.92 0.86
CA ALA A 93 25.01 -4.83 0.83
C ALA A 93 25.85 -4.99 -0.44
N ALA A 94 25.70 -4.04 -1.37
CA ALA A 94 26.56 -3.95 -2.53
C ALA A 94 28.00 -3.79 -2.02
N ALA A 95 28.77 -4.88 -2.12
CA ALA A 95 30.19 -4.84 -1.83
C ALA A 95 30.88 -3.87 -2.81
N PRO A 96 31.74 -2.96 -2.34
CA PRO A 96 32.38 -1.95 -3.18
C PRO A 96 33.39 -2.59 -4.14
N LYS A 97 33.35 -2.10 -5.39
CA LYS A 97 34.23 -2.43 -6.51
C LYS A 97 35.70 -2.43 -6.11
N LYS A 98 36.37 -3.59 -6.19
CA LYS A 98 37.84 -3.67 -6.26
C LYS A 98 38.27 -3.71 -7.73
N LYS A 99 38.88 -2.62 -8.21
CA LYS A 99 39.66 -2.60 -9.45
C LYS A 99 40.89 -3.50 -9.29
N ALA A 100 41.07 -4.48 -10.18
CA ALA A 100 42.35 -5.06 -10.60
C ALA A 100 42.09 -5.85 -11.89
N ALA A 101 42.42 -5.30 -13.06
CA ALA A 101 43.69 -5.53 -13.75
C ALA A 101 43.71 -6.83 -14.58
N ALA A 102 43.54 -6.63 -15.90
CA ALA A 102 44.31 -7.24 -16.98
C ALA A 102 44.42 -8.77 -17.15
N LYS A 103 44.12 -9.17 -18.40
CA LYS A 103 44.88 -10.11 -19.25
C LYS A 103 44.51 -11.62 -19.22
N LYS A 104 43.95 -12.00 -20.39
CA LYS A 104 44.37 -13.10 -21.27
C LYS A 104 43.70 -14.49 -21.12
N LYS A 105 43.20 -14.93 -22.29
CA LYS A 105 42.93 -16.30 -22.78
C LYS A 105 41.58 -16.94 -22.44
N THR A 106 40.55 -16.53 -23.19
CA THR A 106 39.46 -17.42 -23.58
C THR A 106 39.98 -18.48 -24.55
N ALA A 107 39.58 -19.71 -24.25
CA ALA A 107 39.94 -20.94 -24.90
C ALA A 107 39.16 -21.16 -26.21
N SER A 108 39.88 -21.70 -27.20
CA SER A 108 39.46 -22.68 -28.21
C SER A 108 37.98 -22.73 -28.63
N SER A 109 37.71 -22.16 -29.80
CA SER A 109 36.62 -22.54 -30.70
C SER A 109 37.01 -23.76 -31.56
N LYS A 110 36.14 -24.78 -31.61
CA LYS A 110 35.74 -25.61 -32.79
C LYS A 110 35.28 -26.98 -32.29
N SER A 111 34.00 -27.33 -32.38
CA SER A 111 33.21 -27.66 -33.59
C SER A 111 33.08 -29.18 -33.74
N LYS A 112 31.97 -29.67 -33.21
CA LYS A 112 31.08 -30.74 -33.70
C LYS A 112 31.52 -31.42 -35.01
N LYS A 113 31.62 -32.75 -34.96
CA LYS A 113 31.34 -33.65 -36.09
C LYS A 113 30.43 -34.76 -35.56
#